data_AF-A0A3M6VR21-F1
#
_entry.id   AF-A0A3M6VR21-F1
#
_cell.length_a   1.000
_cell.length_b   1.000
_cell.length_c   1.000
_cell.angle_alpha   90.00
_cell.angle_beta   90.00
_cell.angle_gamma   90.00
#
_symmetry.space_group_name_H-M   'P 1'
#
loop_
_entity.id
_entity.type
_entity.pdbx_description
1 polymer ?
#
loop_
_entity_poly.entity_id
_entity_poly.type
_entity_poly.pdbx_seq_one_letter_code
_entity_poly.pdbx_strand_id
1 'polypeptide(L)'
;MMDGWQEVCEQLRKHSNFNLEKTAGACQARIALLLDHFRAGNVAALRKSGTSKEFERKRELLVEVQVQQTAFEEFQANLRKMRGEPSPSSSVTQHDAAVAKVGEAAAAIAVAEATGEANRDGQRRVELLEIRMERELAKQRRHADEQVHRLERLQQAQLEVQQKQHAQLLATIQQQQAMMLDLIKSVAAQSNET
;
A
#
# COMPACT_ATOMS: atom_id res chain seq x y z
N MET A 1 0.87 -0.18 -28.60
CA MET A 1 0.37 1.16 -28.24
C MET A 1 1.07 1.51 -26.94
N MET A 2 2.10 2.36 -26.98
CA MET A 2 2.77 2.79 -25.73
C MET A 2 1.73 3.54 -24.90
N ASP A 3 1.54 3.11 -23.65
CA ASP A 3 0.73 3.86 -22.69
C ASP A 3 1.39 5.24 -22.50
N GLY A 4 0.69 6.33 -22.83
CA GLY A 4 1.25 7.69 -22.71
C GLY A 4 1.78 8.00 -21.30
N TRP A 5 1.25 7.32 -20.27
CA TRP A 5 1.75 7.42 -18.90
C TRP A 5 3.12 6.78 -18.70
N GLN A 6 3.46 5.76 -19.48
CA GLN A 6 4.79 5.15 -19.47
C GLN A 6 5.83 6.14 -19.98
N GLU A 7 5.53 6.86 -21.06
CA GLU A 7 6.39 7.92 -21.59
C GLU A 7 6.60 9.05 -20.58
N VAL A 8 5.53 9.50 -19.91
CA VAL A 8 5.61 10.49 -18.83
C VAL A 8 6.56 10.01 -17.72
N CYS A 9 6.50 8.74 -17.34
CA CYS A 9 7.41 8.19 -16.33
C CYS A 9 8.86 8.15 -16.80
N GLU A 10 9.10 7.74 -18.04
CA GLU A 10 10.44 7.73 -18.62
C GLU A 10 11.05 9.13 -18.67
N GLN A 11 10.27 10.15 -19.02
CA GLN A 11 10.73 11.54 -18.99
C GLN A 11 11.02 12.01 -17.56
N LEU A 12 10.15 11.72 -16.60
CA LEU A 12 10.36 12.09 -15.20
C LEU A 12 11.62 11.44 -14.61
N ARG A 13 11.92 10.19 -14.97
CA ARG A 13 13.13 9.47 -14.52
C ARG A 13 14.44 10.09 -15.04
N LYS A 14 14.40 10.85 -16.14
CA LYS A 14 15.59 11.56 -16.65
C LYS A 14 15.99 12.75 -15.76
N HIS A 15 15.10 13.21 -14.89
CA HIS A 15 15.36 14.33 -14.01
C HIS A 15 15.76 13.85 -12.61
N SER A 16 17.01 14.10 -12.22
CA SER A 16 17.58 13.76 -10.91
C SER A 16 16.86 14.42 -9.71
N ASN A 17 16.05 15.45 -9.94
CA ASN A 17 15.25 16.09 -8.90
C ASN A 17 14.04 15.24 -8.48
N PHE A 18 13.68 14.23 -9.29
CA PHE A 18 12.55 13.32 -9.04
C PHE A 18 13.06 11.93 -8.65
N ASN A 19 13.94 11.86 -7.64
CA ASN A 19 14.61 10.65 -7.08
C ASN A 19 13.67 9.58 -6.49
N LEU A 20 12.55 9.29 -7.15
CA LEU A 20 11.56 8.31 -6.74
C LEU A 20 11.24 7.44 -7.95
N GLU A 21 11.16 6.12 -7.75
CA GLU A 21 10.63 5.22 -8.77
C GLU A 21 9.17 5.57 -9.04
N LYS A 22 8.91 6.21 -10.18
CA LYS A 22 7.58 6.59 -10.64
C LYS A 22 7.05 5.55 -11.61
N THR A 23 5.86 5.02 -11.33
CA THR A 23 5.12 4.12 -12.22
C THR A 23 4.04 4.91 -12.96
N ALA A 24 3.64 4.41 -14.14
CA ALA A 24 2.60 5.03 -14.98
C ALA A 24 1.32 5.33 -14.17
N GLY A 25 0.84 4.33 -13.42
CA GLY A 25 -0.32 4.48 -12.55
C GLY A 25 -0.14 5.50 -11.42
N ALA A 26 1.06 5.60 -10.82
CA ALA A 26 1.33 6.61 -9.79
C ALA A 26 1.32 8.04 -10.35
N CYS A 27 1.84 8.25 -11.56
CA CYS A 27 1.78 9.54 -12.26
C CYS A 27 0.33 9.91 -12.60
N GLN A 28 -0.43 8.96 -13.14
CA GLN A 28 -1.84 9.14 -13.46
C GLN A 28 -2.67 9.51 -12.22
N ALA A 29 -2.55 8.72 -11.15
CA ALA A 29 -3.27 8.97 -9.90
C ALA A 29 -2.90 10.33 -9.29
N ARG A 30 -1.63 10.75 -9.43
CA ARG A 30 -1.19 12.05 -8.93
C ARG A 30 -1.82 13.22 -9.69
N ILE A 31 -1.91 13.14 -11.01
CA ILE A 31 -2.56 14.19 -11.82
C ILE A 31 -4.05 14.25 -11.53
N ALA A 32 -4.73 13.10 -11.45
CA ALA A 32 -6.15 13.04 -11.08
C ALA A 32 -6.41 13.74 -9.73
N LEU A 33 -5.63 13.39 -8.70
CA LEU A 33 -5.72 14.02 -7.38
C LEU A 33 -5.48 15.54 -7.41
N LEU A 34 -4.53 16.02 -8.23
CA LEU A 34 -4.26 17.45 -8.36
C LEU A 34 -5.42 18.19 -9.05
N LEU A 35 -6.02 17.58 -10.07
CA LEU A 35 -7.19 18.13 -10.76
C LEU A 35 -8.42 18.14 -9.84
N ASP A 36 -8.61 17.12 -9.01
CA ASP A 36 -9.70 17.09 -8.03
C ASP A 36 -9.56 18.23 -7.03
N HIS A 37 -8.36 18.44 -6.47
CA HIS A 37 -8.09 19.56 -5.58
C HIS A 37 -8.27 20.91 -6.28
N PHE A 38 -7.89 21.02 -7.56
CA PHE A 38 -8.08 22.22 -8.34
C PHE A 38 -9.56 22.55 -8.55
N ARG A 39 -10.36 21.57 -8.98
CA ARG A 39 -11.81 21.70 -9.14
C ARG A 39 -12.51 22.04 -7.83
N ALA A 40 -12.05 21.45 -6.72
CA ALA A 40 -12.59 21.71 -5.39
C ALA A 40 -12.11 23.03 -4.77
N GLY A 41 -11.30 23.84 -5.46
CA GLY A 41 -10.76 25.09 -4.92
C GLY A 41 -9.84 24.91 -3.72
N ASN A 42 -9.28 23.71 -3.52
CA ASN A 42 -8.45 23.37 -2.36
C ASN A 42 -7.01 23.90 -2.52
N VAL A 43 -6.87 25.22 -2.36
CA VAL A 43 -5.59 25.95 -2.47
C VAL A 43 -4.55 25.41 -1.49
N ALA A 44 -4.96 25.07 -0.27
CA ALA A 44 -4.06 24.54 0.77
C ALA A 44 -3.40 23.22 0.35
N ALA A 45 -4.16 22.28 -0.23
CA ALA A 45 -3.62 21.01 -0.73
C ALA A 45 -2.69 21.19 -1.95
N LEU A 46 -2.92 22.22 -2.76
CA LEU A 46 -2.10 22.52 -3.93
C LEU A 46 -0.79 23.25 -3.58
N ARG A 47 -0.76 24.02 -2.48
CA ARG A 47 0.36 24.89 -2.06
C ARG A 47 1.47 24.18 -1.27
N LYS A 48 1.36 22.87 -1.03
CA LYS A 48 2.16 22.09 -0.04
C LYS A 48 3.69 22.28 -0.06
N SER A 49 4.33 22.75 -1.13
CA SER A 49 5.74 23.14 -1.14
C SER A 49 6.10 23.97 -2.38
N GLY A 50 6.87 25.05 -2.21
CA GLY A 50 7.39 25.90 -3.30
C GLY A 50 7.23 27.40 -3.06
N THR A 51 7.83 28.20 -3.92
CA THR A 51 7.67 29.66 -3.98
C THR A 51 6.29 30.03 -4.54
N SER A 52 5.85 31.27 -4.32
CA SER A 52 4.59 31.75 -4.90
C SER A 52 4.55 31.66 -6.42
N LYS A 53 5.71 31.81 -7.10
CA LYS A 53 5.83 31.69 -8.56
C LYS A 53 5.63 30.25 -9.03
N GLU A 54 6.21 29.28 -8.32
CA GLU A 54 6.03 27.85 -8.62
C GLU A 54 4.57 27.42 -8.42
N PHE A 55 3.91 27.97 -7.39
CA PHE A 55 2.50 27.73 -7.15
C PHE A 55 1.61 28.27 -8.29
N GLU A 56 1.81 29.51 -8.73
CA GLU A 56 1.03 30.04 -9.85
C GLU A 56 1.30 29.27 -11.14
N ARG A 57 2.57 28.94 -11.43
CA ARG A 57 2.90 28.13 -12.60
C ARG A 57 2.22 26.76 -12.57
N LYS A 58 2.15 26.14 -11.40
CA LYS A 58 1.40 24.88 -11.22
C LYS A 58 -0.10 25.04 -11.49
N ARG A 59 -0.70 26.16 -11.07
CA ARG A 59 -2.12 26.44 -11.34
C ARG A 59 -2.38 26.61 -12.84
N GLU A 60 -1.54 27.36 -13.54
CA GLU A 60 -1.62 27.52 -15.01
C GLU A 60 -1.60 26.18 -15.72
N LEU A 61 -0.68 25.29 -15.34
CA LEU A 61 -0.57 23.96 -15.92
C LEU A 61 -1.80 23.08 -15.62
N LEU A 62 -2.38 23.21 -14.42
CA LEU A 62 -3.61 22.46 -14.09
C LEU A 62 -4.82 22.96 -14.89
N VAL A 63 -4.91 24.25 -15.17
CA VAL A 63 -5.93 24.80 -16.09
C VAL A 63 -5.76 24.20 -17.48
N GLU A 64 -4.53 24.19 -18.00
CA GLU A 64 -4.25 23.65 -19.34
C GLU A 64 -4.60 22.16 -19.45
N VAL A 65 -4.19 21.36 -18.46
CA VAL A 65 -4.51 19.93 -18.41
C VAL A 65 -6.02 19.71 -18.30
N GLN A 66 -6.73 20.52 -17.50
CA GLN A 66 -8.18 20.41 -17.39
C GLN A 66 -8.88 20.68 -18.72
N VAL A 67 -8.47 21.74 -19.45
CA VAL A 67 -9.02 22.08 -20.76
C VAL A 67 -8.78 20.97 -21.78
N GLN A 68 -7.58 20.39 -21.79
CA GLN A 68 -7.25 19.28 -22.69
C GLN A 68 -8.06 18.02 -22.34
N GLN A 69 -8.26 17.73 -21.06
CA GLN A 69 -9.05 16.59 -20.61
C GLN A 69 -10.53 16.74 -21.01
N THR A 70 -11.12 17.92 -20.79
CA THR A 70 -12.51 18.17 -21.19
C THR A 70 -12.69 18.10 -22.71
N ALA A 71 -11.76 18.67 -23.48
CA ALA A 71 -11.82 18.59 -24.95
C ALA A 71 -11.71 17.14 -25.45
N PHE A 72 -10.88 16.32 -24.81
CA PHE A 72 -10.75 14.90 -25.14
C PHE A 72 -11.98 14.09 -24.75
N GLU A 73 -12.59 14.37 -23.59
CA GLU A 73 -13.83 13.74 -23.16
C GLU A 73 -15.00 14.09 -24.10
N GLU A 74 -15.12 15.34 -24.51
CA GLU A 74 -16.10 15.79 -25.51
C GLU A 74 -15.88 15.11 -26.86
N PHE A 75 -14.63 15.03 -27.32
CA PHE A 75 -14.28 14.32 -28.54
C PHE A 75 -14.66 12.83 -28.46
N GLN A 76 -14.33 12.16 -27.36
CA GLN A 76 -14.74 10.77 -27.15
C GLN A 76 -16.25 10.59 -27.07
N ALA A 77 -16.97 11.49 -26.39
CA ALA A 77 -18.42 11.45 -26.30
C ALA A 77 -19.06 11.61 -27.68
N ASN A 78 -18.52 12.49 -28.53
CA ASN A 78 -18.96 12.67 -29.91
C ASN A 78 -18.71 11.42 -30.76
N LEU A 79 -17.54 10.77 -30.61
CA LEU A 79 -17.25 9.50 -31.29
C LEU A 79 -18.20 8.38 -30.86
N ARG A 80 -18.54 8.28 -29.57
CA ARG A 80 -19.49 7.27 -29.06
C ARG A 80 -20.92 7.52 -29.55
N LYS A 81 -21.36 8.79 -29.60
CA LYS A 81 -22.66 9.17 -30.18
C LYS A 81 -22.78 8.74 -31.64
N MET A 82 -21.71 8.91 -32.42
CA MET A 82 -21.65 8.45 -33.81
C MET A 82 -21.65 6.92 -33.96
N ARG A 83 -21.21 6.19 -32.92
CA ARG A 83 -21.12 4.72 -32.89
C ARG A 83 -22.35 4.05 -32.26
N GLY A 84 -23.29 4.82 -31.67
CA GLY A 84 -24.50 4.30 -31.03
C GLY A 84 -24.26 3.58 -29.70
N GLU A 85 -23.12 3.82 -29.03
CA GLU A 85 -22.79 3.15 -27.76
C GLU A 85 -23.43 3.88 -26.57
N PRO A 86 -23.97 3.14 -25.57
CA PRO A 86 -24.53 3.74 -24.37
C PRO A 86 -23.46 4.50 -23.59
N SER A 87 -23.81 5.70 -23.12
CA SER A 87 -22.91 6.52 -22.30
C SER A 87 -22.56 5.80 -20.99
N PRO A 88 -21.28 5.75 -20.58
CA PRO A 88 -20.94 5.21 -19.27
C PRO A 88 -21.58 6.09 -18.19
N SER A 89 -22.20 5.45 -17.20
CA SER A 89 -22.68 6.13 -16.00
C SER A 89 -21.52 6.89 -15.38
N SER A 90 -21.72 8.17 -15.11
CA SER A 90 -20.78 8.99 -14.34
C SER A 90 -20.58 8.33 -12.97
N SER A 91 -19.55 7.51 -12.84
CA SER A 91 -19.15 6.95 -11.57
C SER A 91 -18.37 8.04 -10.85
N VAL A 92 -19.09 8.89 -10.13
CA VAL A 92 -18.49 9.70 -9.06
C VAL A 92 -17.80 8.69 -8.15
N THR A 93 -16.48 8.67 -8.19
CA THR A 93 -15.72 7.75 -7.35
C THR A 93 -15.82 8.24 -5.91
N GLN A 94 -15.72 7.33 -4.93
CA GLN A 94 -15.71 7.71 -3.50
C GLN A 94 -14.62 8.75 -3.19
N HIS A 95 -13.57 8.81 -4.02
CA HIS A 95 -12.52 9.82 -3.98
C HIS A 95 -13.02 11.22 -4.38
N ASP A 96 -13.77 11.35 -5.48
CA ASP A 96 -14.36 12.62 -5.93
C ASP A 96 -15.30 13.20 -4.87
N ALA A 97 -16.13 12.34 -4.27
CA ALA A 97 -17.02 12.72 -3.17
C ALA A 97 -16.26 13.11 -1.89
N ALA A 98 -15.12 12.48 -1.61
CA ALA A 98 -14.27 12.83 -0.48
C ALA A 98 -13.55 14.17 -0.70
N VAL A 99 -13.02 14.43 -1.90
CA VAL A 99 -12.33 15.68 -2.23
C VAL A 99 -13.30 16.86 -2.29
N ALA A 100 -14.50 16.67 -2.85
CA ALA A 100 -15.57 17.67 -2.81
C ALA A 100 -16.00 17.99 -1.37
N LYS A 101 -16.17 16.96 -0.52
CA LYS A 101 -16.45 17.16 0.91
C LYS A 101 -15.34 17.87 1.66
N VAL A 102 -14.07 17.70 1.28
CA VAL A 102 -12.95 18.45 1.86
C VAL A 102 -12.93 19.91 1.37
N GLY A 103 -13.30 20.17 0.10
CA GLY A 103 -13.45 21.53 -0.44
C GLY A 103 -14.61 22.30 0.21
N GLU A 104 -15.78 21.68 0.33
CA GLU A 104 -16.93 22.24 1.07
C GLU A 104 -16.63 22.39 2.57
N ALA A 105 -15.93 21.43 3.20
CA ALA A 105 -15.52 21.55 4.59
C ALA A 105 -14.52 22.69 4.78
N ALA A 106 -13.58 22.92 3.86
CA ALA A 106 -12.63 24.04 3.95
C ALA A 106 -13.34 25.41 3.81
N ALA A 107 -14.32 25.52 2.90
CA ALA A 107 -15.15 26.71 2.77
C ALA A 107 -16.07 26.92 3.98
N ALA A 108 -16.64 25.84 4.54
CA ALA A 108 -17.49 25.89 5.72
C ALA A 108 -16.69 26.15 7.01
N ILE A 109 -15.45 25.66 7.13
CA ILE A 109 -14.55 25.95 8.26
C ILE A 109 -14.19 27.44 8.28
N ALA A 110 -13.92 28.04 7.12
CA ALA A 110 -13.68 29.49 7.03
C ALA A 110 -14.91 30.34 7.43
N VAL A 111 -16.12 29.80 7.28
CA VAL A 111 -17.38 30.45 7.69
C VAL A 111 -17.75 30.12 9.16
N ALA A 112 -17.41 28.93 9.65
CA ALA A 112 -17.75 28.45 10.99
C ALA A 112 -16.72 28.86 12.06
N GLU A 113 -15.48 29.19 11.69
CA GLU A 113 -14.51 29.83 12.59
C GLU A 113 -14.98 31.21 13.09
N ALA A 114 -15.96 31.82 12.41
CA ALA A 114 -16.64 33.04 12.87
C ALA A 114 -17.71 32.80 13.95
N THR A 115 -18.15 31.55 14.19
CA THR A 115 -19.25 31.20 15.11
C THR A 115 -18.88 29.94 15.92
N GLY A 116 -18.09 30.12 16.99
CA GLY A 116 -17.39 29.07 17.76
C GLY A 116 -18.19 27.92 18.41
N GLU A 117 -19.46 27.69 18.07
CA GLU A 117 -20.25 26.54 18.52
C GLU A 117 -20.11 25.30 17.62
N ALA A 118 -19.87 25.48 16.32
CA ALA A 118 -19.69 24.38 15.36
C ALA A 118 -18.39 23.57 15.60
N ASN A 119 -17.42 24.16 16.30
CA ASN A 119 -16.11 23.56 16.55
C ASN A 119 -16.19 22.37 17.53
N ARG A 120 -17.12 22.42 18.51
CA ARG A 120 -17.25 21.35 19.53
C ARG A 120 -17.84 20.05 18.97
N ASP A 121 -18.82 20.15 18.06
CA ASP A 121 -19.41 18.97 17.41
C ASP A 121 -18.49 18.36 16.36
N GLY A 122 -17.73 19.19 15.64
CA GLY A 122 -16.64 18.73 14.79
C GLY A 122 -15.60 17.93 15.58
N GLN A 123 -15.18 18.46 16.73
CA GLN A 123 -14.18 17.83 17.59
C GLN A 123 -14.65 16.48 18.15
N ARG A 124 -15.89 16.39 18.67
CA ARG A 124 -16.49 15.10 19.11
C ARG A 124 -16.55 14.06 17.99
N ARG A 125 -16.84 14.49 16.77
CA ARG A 125 -16.92 13.59 15.61
C ARG A 125 -15.55 13.09 15.16
N VAL A 126 -14.51 13.92 15.27
CA VAL A 126 -13.12 13.54 15.02
C VAL A 126 -12.65 12.53 16.09
N GLU A 127 -12.89 12.80 17.38
CA GLU A 127 -12.57 11.87 18.47
C GLU A 127 -13.21 10.49 18.28
N LEU A 128 -14.47 10.43 17.84
CA LEU A 128 -15.15 9.17 17.54
C LEU A 128 -14.51 8.40 16.36
N LEU A 129 -14.00 9.11 15.36
CA LEU A 129 -13.28 8.50 14.23
C LEU A 129 -11.90 8.00 14.67
N GLU A 130 -11.20 8.75 15.52
CA GLU A 130 -9.92 8.34 16.10
C GLU A 130 -10.08 7.06 16.93
N ILE A 131 -11.07 7.00 17.82
CA ILE A 131 -11.37 5.80 18.63
C ILE A 131 -11.71 4.61 17.72
N ARG A 132 -12.46 4.83 16.63
CA ARG A 132 -12.79 3.75 15.69
C ARG A 132 -11.54 3.25 14.96
N MET A 133 -10.69 4.16 14.51
CA MET A 133 -9.43 3.84 13.85
C MET A 133 -8.49 3.08 14.79
N GLU A 134 -8.34 3.53 16.03
CA GLU A 134 -7.53 2.86 17.05
C GLU A 134 -8.01 1.43 17.31
N ARG A 135 -9.32 1.22 17.41
CA ARG A 135 -9.90 -0.12 17.57
C ARG A 135 -9.60 -1.01 16.37
N GLU A 136 -9.66 -0.46 15.16
CA GLU A 136 -9.39 -1.25 13.95
C GLU A 136 -7.91 -1.59 13.81
N LEU A 137 -7.02 -0.64 14.11
CA LEU A 137 -5.58 -0.88 14.19
C LEU A 137 -5.23 -1.92 15.26
N ALA A 138 -5.90 -1.88 16.42
CA ALA A 138 -5.71 -2.88 17.46
C ALA A 138 -6.14 -4.29 17.02
N LYS A 139 -7.24 -4.41 16.25
CA LYS A 139 -7.65 -5.71 15.68
C LYS A 139 -6.66 -6.21 14.64
N GLN A 140 -6.21 -5.34 13.73
CA GLN A 140 -5.22 -5.70 12.72
C GLN A 140 -3.92 -6.16 13.37
N ARG A 141 -3.46 -5.46 14.42
CA ARG A 141 -2.29 -5.84 15.18
C ARG A 141 -2.45 -7.20 15.84
N ARG A 142 -3.59 -7.46 16.52
CA ARG A 142 -3.88 -8.78 17.10
C ARG A 142 -3.86 -9.89 16.06
N HIS A 143 -4.46 -9.66 14.90
CA HIS A 143 -4.48 -10.64 13.82
C HIS A 143 -3.08 -10.90 13.26
N ALA A 144 -2.25 -9.86 13.11
CA ALA A 144 -0.85 -10.01 12.73
C ALA A 144 -0.05 -10.79 13.78
N ASP A 145 -0.22 -10.45 15.06
CA ASP A 145 0.42 -11.15 16.18
C ASP A 145 0.01 -12.64 16.21
N GLU A 146 -1.26 -12.96 15.98
CA GLU A 146 -1.75 -14.35 15.87
C GLU A 146 -1.16 -15.10 14.67
N GLN A 147 -0.87 -14.43 13.56
CA GLN A 147 -0.17 -15.06 12.43
C GLN A 147 1.28 -15.38 12.78
N VAL A 148 1.98 -14.44 13.43
CA VAL A 148 3.35 -14.65 13.90
C VAL A 148 3.40 -15.81 14.89
N HIS A 149 2.53 -15.83 15.90
CA HIS A 149 2.46 -16.93 16.88
C HIS A 149 2.12 -18.29 16.23
N ARG A 150 1.37 -18.31 15.12
CA ARG A 150 1.14 -19.56 14.36
C ARG A 150 2.40 -20.02 13.66
N LEU A 151 3.14 -19.11 13.03
CA LEU A 151 4.39 -19.42 12.34
C LEU A 151 5.47 -19.89 13.32
N GLU A 152 5.61 -19.22 14.47
CA GLU A 152 6.55 -19.60 15.52
C GLU A 152 6.28 -21.02 16.06
N ARG A 153 5.01 -21.37 16.29
CA ARG A 153 4.64 -22.73 16.71
C ARG A 153 4.99 -23.79 15.67
N LEU A 154 4.76 -23.49 14.38
CA LEU A 154 5.13 -24.41 13.30
C LEU A 154 6.65 -24.59 13.20
N GLN A 155 7.41 -23.49 13.32
CA GLN A 155 8.87 -23.52 13.32
C GLN A 155 9.41 -24.34 14.50
N GLN A 156 8.86 -24.14 15.70
CA GLN A 156 9.28 -24.88 16.89
C GLN A 156 8.98 -26.38 16.77
N ALA A 157 7.78 -26.73 16.29
CA ALA A 157 7.43 -28.13 16.04
C ALA A 157 8.36 -28.78 15.00
N GLN A 158 8.71 -28.06 13.93
CA GLN A 158 9.66 -28.54 12.92
C GLN A 158 11.06 -28.77 13.51
N LEU A 159 11.55 -27.84 14.34
CA LEU A 159 12.84 -27.96 15.00
C LEU A 159 12.88 -29.16 15.96
N GLU A 160 11.81 -29.38 16.73
CA GLU A 160 11.70 -30.55 17.61
C GLU A 160 11.72 -31.86 16.85
N VAL A 161 11.03 -31.94 15.70
CA VAL A 161 11.06 -33.14 14.84
C VAL A 161 12.48 -33.38 14.32
N GLN A 162 13.18 -32.35 13.84
CA GLN A 162 14.56 -32.49 13.39
C GLN A 162 15.50 -32.93 14.52
N GLN A 163 15.39 -32.34 15.71
CA GLN A 163 16.20 -32.73 16.86
C GLN A 163 15.95 -34.19 17.26
N LYS A 164 14.69 -34.64 17.27
CA LYS A 164 14.34 -36.04 17.56
C LYS A 164 14.90 -37.00 16.52
N GLN A 165 14.80 -36.67 15.23
CA GLN A 165 15.39 -37.47 14.16
C GLN A 165 16.91 -37.57 14.29
N HIS A 166 17.59 -36.44 14.57
CA HIS A 166 19.03 -36.43 14.76
C HIS A 166 19.45 -37.25 16.00
N ALA A 167 18.70 -37.15 17.11
CA ALA A 167 18.96 -37.94 18.31
C ALA A 167 18.76 -39.46 18.06
N GLN A 168 17.73 -39.85 17.31
CA GLN A 168 17.51 -41.24 16.90
C GLN A 168 18.64 -41.77 16.01
N LEU A 169 19.13 -40.95 15.08
CA LEU A 169 20.26 -41.32 14.22
C LEU A 169 21.52 -41.57 15.05
N LEU A 170 21.84 -40.67 15.98
CA LEU A 170 22.98 -40.84 16.88
C LEU A 170 22.86 -42.10 17.74
N ALA A 171 21.68 -42.37 18.29
CA ALA A 171 21.44 -43.59 19.07
C ALA A 171 21.64 -44.85 18.21
N THR A 172 21.19 -44.84 16.95
CA THR A 172 21.36 -45.95 16.01
C THR A 172 22.84 -46.18 15.70
N ILE A 173 23.60 -45.10 15.45
CA ILE A 173 25.04 -45.17 15.21
C ILE A 173 25.78 -45.74 16.43
N GLN A 174 25.44 -45.28 17.63
CA GLN A 174 26.04 -45.81 18.87
C GLN A 174 25.72 -47.29 19.07
N GLN A 175 24.49 -47.72 18.81
CA GLN A 175 24.10 -49.13 18.88
C GLN A 175 24.87 -49.98 17.86
N GLN A 176 25.02 -49.49 16.61
CA GLN A 176 25.82 -50.17 15.60
C GLN A 176 27.30 -50.27 15.99
N GLN A 177 27.88 -49.21 16.57
CA GLN A 177 29.26 -49.23 17.08
C GLN A 177 29.45 -50.24 18.22
N ALA A 178 28.51 -50.30 19.17
CA ALA A 178 28.55 -51.27 20.26
C ALA A 178 28.48 -52.72 19.74
N MET A 179 27.55 -52.98 18.82
CA MET A 179 27.42 -54.29 18.17
C MET A 179 28.69 -54.69 17.41
N MET A 180 29.32 -53.75 16.69
CA MET A 180 30.57 -54.00 15.96
C MET A 180 31.72 -54.35 16.92
N LEU A 181 31.80 -53.65 18.06
CA LEU A 181 32.77 -53.94 19.13
C LEU A 181 32.57 -55.33 19.73
N ASP A 182 31.32 -55.75 19.98
CA ASP A 182 31.03 -57.07 20.52
C ASP A 182 31.33 -58.19 19.52
N LEU A 183 31.09 -57.95 18.22
CA LEU A 183 31.51 -58.86 17.15
C LEU A 183 33.04 -59.00 17.10
N ILE A 184 33.78 -57.89 17.16
CA ILE A 184 35.25 -57.89 17.18
C ILE A 184 35.78 -58.68 18.40
N LYS A 185 35.22 -58.44 19.59
CA LYS A 185 35.59 -59.18 20.82
C LYS A 185 35.31 -60.67 20.70
N SER A 186 34.17 -61.05 20.12
CA SER A 186 33.77 -62.44 19.95
C SER A 186 34.71 -63.18 18.99
N VAL A 187 35.09 -62.55 17.87
CA VAL A 187 36.06 -63.11 16.92
C VAL A 187 37.45 -63.20 17.56
N ALA A 188 37.89 -62.17 18.28
CA ALA A 188 39.19 -62.17 18.97
C ALA A 188 39.29 -63.27 20.06
N ALA A 189 38.20 -63.52 20.78
CA ALA A 189 38.14 -64.62 21.76
C ALA A 189 38.24 -66.00 21.09
N GLN A 190 37.55 -66.20 19.96
CA GLN A 190 37.63 -67.45 19.19
C GLN A 190 39.03 -67.72 18.61
N SER A 191 39.78 -66.68 18.22
CA SER A 191 41.15 -66.82 17.73
C SER A 191 42.19 -67.14 18.82
N ASN A 192 41.87 -66.96 20.10
CA ASN A 192 42.78 -67.26 21.23
C ASN A 192 42.59 -68.69 21.79
N GLU A 193 41.57 -69.43 21.34
CA GLU A 193 41.29 -70.81 21.76
C GLU A 193 41.80 -71.89 20.78
N THR A 194 42.49 -71.49 19.71
CA THR A 194 43.21 -72.35 18.75
C THR A 194 44.72 -72.13 18.85
#